data_AF-A0A7Z2YFG6-F1
#
_entry.id   AF-A0A7Z2YFG6-F1
#
_cell.length_a   1.000
_cell.length_b   1.000
_cell.length_c   1.000
_cell.angle_alpha   90.00
_cell.angle_beta   90.00
_cell.angle_gamma   90.00
#
_symmetry.space_group_name_H-M   'P 1'
#
loop_
_entity.id
_entity.type
_entity.pdbx_description
1 polymer ?
#
loop_
_entity_poly.entity_id
_entity_poly.type
_entity_poly.pdbx_seq_one_letter_code
_entity_poly.pdbx_strand_id
1 'polypeptide(L)'
;MSYSPLAVHCTSLCFDVIQSHYFDEMTVEDIKQSKAEIYLLLKGRTYMLPHQYWREDLFLDMVANSVVEVLYQCHNHRSKRDVDWVLSFVERQIGLAIERTKH
;
A
#
# COMPACT_ATOMS: atom_id res chain seq x y z
N MET A 1 15.82 -11.47 2.94
CA MET A 1 15.33 -10.91 1.66
C MET A 1 15.76 -9.45 1.60
N SER A 2 16.13 -8.95 0.43
CA SER A 2 16.30 -7.50 0.19
C SER A 2 14.95 -6.93 -0.21
N TYR A 3 14.41 -6.01 0.57
CA TYR A 3 13.14 -5.34 0.27
C TYR A 3 13.39 -4.03 -0.50
N SER A 4 12.51 -3.70 -1.43
CA SER A 4 12.60 -2.45 -2.17
C SER A 4 12.37 -1.24 -1.25
N PRO A 5 12.97 -0.07 -1.55
CA PRO A 5 12.70 1.16 -0.79
C PRO A 5 11.21 1.52 -0.75
N LEU A 6 10.47 1.19 -1.82
CA LEU A 6 9.03 1.39 -1.88
C LEU A 6 8.29 0.45 -0.93
N ALA A 7 8.66 -0.82 -0.85
CA ALA A 7 8.04 -1.75 0.10
C ALA A 7 8.26 -1.32 1.56
N VAL A 8 9.47 -0.86 1.89
CA VAL A 8 9.76 -0.30 3.22
C VAL A 8 8.87 0.91 3.49
N HIS A 9 8.77 1.84 2.54
CA HIS A 9 7.93 3.03 2.71
C HIS A 9 6.44 2.71 2.86
N CYS A 10 5.88 1.86 2.00
CA CYS A 10 4.50 1.40 2.09
C CYS A 10 4.23 0.67 3.42
N THR A 11 5.20 -0.10 3.91
CA THR A 11 5.09 -0.78 5.21
C THR A 11 5.07 0.24 6.35
N SER A 12 5.96 1.23 6.34
CA SER A 12 5.93 2.34 7.30
C SER A 12 4.58 3.05 7.28
N LEU A 13 4.06 3.40 6.10
CA LEU A 13 2.73 4.02 5.96
C LEU A 13 1.62 3.15 6.57
N CYS A 14 1.66 1.83 6.38
CA CYS A 14 0.69 0.93 7.02
C CYS A 14 0.78 1.03 8.54
N PHE A 15 1.98 1.03 9.12
CA PHE A 15 2.15 1.08 10.56
C PHE A 15 1.81 2.45 11.16
N ASP A 16 2.06 3.56 10.44
CA ASP A 16 1.63 4.89 10.86
C ASP A 16 0.10 4.94 11.03
N VAL A 17 -0.64 4.33 10.10
CA VAL A 17 -2.11 4.21 10.20
C VAL A 17 -2.52 3.23 11.29
N ILE A 18 -1.93 2.03 11.36
CA ILE A 18 -2.27 1.00 12.35
C ILE A 18 -2.03 1.46 13.79
N GLN A 19 -1.01 2.28 14.02
CA GLN A 19 -0.66 2.83 15.34
C GLN A 19 -1.51 4.04 15.72
N SER A 20 -2.33 4.56 14.80
CA SER A 20 -3.27 5.62 15.11
C SER A 20 -4.32 5.17 16.13
N HIS A 21 -4.70 6.09 17.02
CA HIS A 21 -5.72 5.88 18.04
C HIS A 21 -7.10 5.55 17.46
N TYR A 22 -7.40 6.01 16.23
CA TYR A 22 -8.69 5.78 15.59
C TYR A 22 -8.71 4.54 14.69
N PHE A 23 -7.59 3.83 14.49
CA PHE A 23 -7.54 2.72 13.52
C PHE A 23 -8.52 1.59 13.86
N ASP A 24 -8.61 1.23 15.14
CA ASP A 24 -9.55 0.21 15.63
C ASP A 24 -11.03 0.70 15.59
N GLU A 25 -11.27 2.00 15.38
CA GLU A 25 -12.59 2.62 15.24
C GLU A 25 -13.00 2.82 13.77
N MET A 26 -12.08 2.65 12.82
CA MET A 26 -12.36 2.80 11.39
C MET A 26 -13.32 1.72 10.91
N THR A 27 -14.27 2.11 10.06
CA THR A 27 -15.06 1.14 9.32
C THR A 27 -14.24 0.57 8.16
N VAL A 28 -14.65 -0.60 7.66
CA VAL A 28 -14.09 -1.15 6.41
C VAL A 28 -14.23 -0.17 5.25
N GLU A 29 -15.27 0.66 5.26
CA GLU A 29 -15.49 1.67 4.22
C GLU A 29 -14.49 2.82 4.33
N ASP A 30 -14.18 3.29 5.55
CA ASP A 30 -13.14 4.30 5.78
C ASP A 30 -11.77 3.81 5.27
N ILE A 31 -11.44 2.55 5.55
CA ILE A 31 -10.20 1.93 5.04
C ILE A 31 -10.18 1.91 3.51
N LYS A 32 -11.29 1.57 2.85
CA LYS A 32 -11.36 1.57 1.37
C LYS A 32 -11.26 2.98 0.80
N GLN A 33 -11.90 3.96 1.43
CA GLN A 33 -11.89 5.35 0.99
C GLN A 33 -10.52 6.01 1.12
N SER A 34 -9.67 5.51 2.04
CA SER A 34 -8.26 5.96 2.17
C SER A 34 -7.40 5.71 0.92
N LYS A 35 -7.84 4.85 -0.01
CA LYS A 35 -7.10 4.53 -1.25
C LYS A 35 -6.68 5.78 -2.02
N ALA A 36 -7.58 6.75 -2.17
CA ALA A 36 -7.32 7.96 -2.95
C ALA A 36 -6.17 8.78 -2.34
N GLU A 37 -6.14 8.90 -1.02
CA GLU A 37 -5.06 9.58 -0.30
C GLU A 37 -3.75 8.80 -0.39
N ILE A 38 -3.79 7.48 -0.16
CA ILE A 38 -2.62 6.60 -0.30
C ILE A 38 -2.02 6.73 -1.71
N TYR A 39 -2.84 6.73 -2.75
CA TYR A 39 -2.39 6.92 -4.13
C TYR A 39 -1.63 8.25 -4.29
N LEU A 40 -2.15 9.35 -3.74
CA LEU A 40 -1.50 10.66 -3.82
C LEU A 40 -0.16 10.68 -3.07
N LEU A 41 -0.08 10.03 -1.90
CA LEU A 41 1.17 9.88 -1.15
C LEU A 41 2.22 9.10 -1.96
N LEU A 42 1.82 7.98 -2.57
CA LEU A 42 2.70 7.16 -3.41
C LEU A 42 3.18 7.91 -4.65
N LYS A 43 2.29 8.67 -5.31
CA LYS A 43 2.64 9.54 -6.43
C LYS A 43 3.70 10.58 -6.01
N GLY A 44 3.50 11.23 -4.87
CA GLY A 44 4.45 12.20 -4.33
C GLY A 44 5.83 11.59 -3.98
N ARG A 45 5.86 10.33 -3.55
CA ARG A 45 7.10 9.64 -3.16
C ARG A 45 7.90 9.09 -4.35
N THR A 46 7.21 8.62 -5.38
CA THR A 46 7.82 7.92 -6.53
C THR A 46 8.25 8.86 -7.65
N TYR A 47 7.80 10.12 -7.65
CA TYR A 47 8.00 11.09 -8.72
C TYR A 47 7.47 10.63 -10.09
N MET A 48 6.55 9.67 -10.09
CA MET A 48 5.88 9.21 -11.30
C MET A 48 4.94 10.30 -11.85
N LEU A 49 4.72 10.25 -13.17
CA LEU A 49 3.89 11.14 -13.95
C LEU A 49 2.70 10.35 -14.54
N PRO A 50 1.76 9.86 -13.71
CA PRO A 50 0.65 9.00 -14.16
C PRO A 50 -0.27 9.65 -15.20
N HIS A 51 -0.30 10.99 -15.27
CA HIS A 51 -1.03 11.72 -16.33
C HIS A 51 -0.37 11.62 -17.71
N GLN A 52 0.92 11.31 -17.76
CA GLN A 52 1.70 11.14 -18.99
C GLN A 52 1.88 9.66 -19.34
N TYR A 53 2.01 8.80 -18.32
CA TYR A 53 2.30 7.38 -18.48
C TYR A 53 1.25 6.51 -17.79
N TRP A 54 0.33 5.94 -18.58
CA TRP A 54 -0.74 5.08 -18.07
C TRP A 54 -0.24 3.88 -17.26
N ARG A 55 0.96 3.37 -17.57
CA ARG A 55 1.60 2.27 -16.83
C ARG A 55 1.96 2.66 -15.41
N GLU A 56 2.39 3.91 -15.21
CA GLU A 56 2.70 4.44 -13.89
C GLU A 56 1.41 4.66 -13.09
N ASP A 57 0.32 5.09 -13.74
CA ASP A 57 -1.00 5.16 -13.11
C ASP A 57 -1.46 3.78 -12.64
N LEU A 58 -1.39 2.77 -13.51
CA LEU A 58 -1.73 1.39 -13.18
C LEU A 58 -0.84 0.85 -12.04
N PHE A 59 0.46 1.13 -12.08
CA PHE A 59 1.40 0.73 -11.02
C PHE A 59 0.98 1.33 -9.68
N LEU A 60 0.76 2.65 -9.63
CA LEU A 60 0.38 3.36 -8.41
C LEU A 60 -0.97 2.87 -7.87
N ASP A 61 -1.95 2.62 -8.74
CA ASP A 61 -3.25 2.07 -8.34
C ASP A 61 -3.11 0.69 -7.69
N MET A 62 -2.31 -0.20 -8.31
CA MET A 62 -2.06 -1.53 -7.78
C MET A 62 -1.35 -1.49 -6.43
N VAL A 63 -0.33 -0.65 -6.26
CA VAL A 63 0.38 -0.52 -4.99
C VAL A 63 -0.53 0.13 -3.93
N ALA A 64 -1.32 1.14 -4.28
CA ALA A 64 -2.30 1.73 -3.35
C ALA A 64 -3.33 0.69 -2.87
N ASN A 65 -3.87 -0.12 -3.78
CA ASN A 65 -4.77 -1.24 -3.42
C ASN A 65 -4.09 -2.22 -2.46
N SER A 66 -2.80 -2.50 -2.64
CA SER A 66 -2.07 -3.41 -1.76
C SER A 66 -1.92 -2.88 -0.32
N VAL A 67 -1.70 -1.57 -0.16
CA VAL A 67 -1.67 -0.91 1.14
C VAL A 67 -3.05 -0.98 1.80
N VAL A 68 -4.11 -0.68 1.06
CA VAL A 68 -5.50 -0.79 1.55
C VAL A 68 -5.82 -2.22 1.98
N GLU A 69 -5.38 -3.22 1.22
CA GLU A 69 -5.55 -4.63 1.58
C GLU A 69 -4.80 -4.98 2.86
N VAL A 70 -3.58 -4.49 3.06
CA VAL A 70 -2.86 -4.67 4.33
C VAL A 70 -3.65 -4.06 5.49
N LEU A 71 -4.11 -2.81 5.35
CA LEU A 71 -4.90 -2.13 6.39
C LEU A 71 -6.17 -2.92 6.71
N TYR A 72 -6.88 -3.38 5.68
CA TYR A 72 -8.06 -4.23 5.84
C TYR A 72 -7.73 -5.53 6.60
N GLN A 73 -6.65 -6.22 6.26
CA GLN A 73 -6.25 -7.45 6.94
C GLN A 73 -5.83 -7.19 8.39
N CYS A 74 -5.07 -6.12 8.65
CA CYS A 74 -4.63 -5.72 9.99
C CYS A 74 -5.78 -5.24 10.89
N HIS A 75 -6.82 -4.66 10.29
CA HIS A 75 -8.04 -4.26 10.97
C HIS A 75 -8.84 -5.49 11.42
N ASN A 76 -9.08 -6.44 10.51
CA ASN A 76 -9.88 -7.64 10.80
C ASN A 76 -9.13 -8.72 11.59
N HIS A 77 -7.80 -8.77 11.48
CA HIS A 77 -6.97 -9.80 12.07
C HIS A 77 -5.74 -9.18 12.74
N ARG A 78 -5.77 -9.02 14.08
CA ARG A 78 -4.63 -8.45 14.82
C ARG A 78 -3.32 -9.23 14.62
N SER A 79 -3.39 -10.53 14.36
CA SER A 79 -2.22 -11.37 14.03
C SER A 79 -1.54 -11.00 12.71
N LYS A 80 -2.20 -10.22 11.85
CA LYS A 80 -1.63 -9.70 10.60
C LYS A 80 -0.84 -8.40 10.78
N ARG A 81 -0.83 -7.79 11.97
CA ARG A 81 0.02 -6.63 12.30
C ARG A 81 1.51 -6.99 12.49
N ASP A 82 1.92 -8.11 11.92
CA ASP A 82 3.28 -8.61 11.92
C ASP A 82 4.10 -7.90 10.83
N VAL A 83 5.24 -7.33 11.21
CA VAL A 83 6.06 -6.51 10.30
C VAL A 83 6.56 -7.33 9.12
N ASP A 84 6.98 -8.57 9.36
CA ASP A 84 7.50 -9.44 8.31
C ASP A 84 6.40 -9.84 7.32
N TRP A 85 5.19 -10.11 7.81
CA TRP A 85 4.03 -10.37 6.96
C TRP A 85 3.68 -9.15 6.09
N VAL A 86 3.57 -7.96 6.68
CA VAL A 86 3.24 -6.73 5.93
C VAL A 86 4.29 -6.47 4.87
N LEU A 87 5.57 -6.46 5.25
CA LEU A 87 6.68 -6.14 4.37
C LEU A 87 6.79 -7.14 3.21
N SER A 88 6.66 -8.44 3.50
CA SER A 88 6.66 -9.50 2.48
C SER A 88 5.45 -9.41 1.56
N PHE A 89 4.28 -9.09 2.10
CA PHE A 89 3.06 -8.94 1.30
C PHE A 89 3.19 -7.77 0.32
N VAL A 90 3.63 -6.60 0.80
CA VAL A 90 3.79 -5.40 -0.02
C VAL A 90 4.85 -5.60 -1.10
N GLU A 91 6.02 -6.15 -0.76
CA GLU A 91 7.09 -6.42 -1.75
C GLU A 91 6.59 -7.35 -2.87
N ARG A 92 5.83 -8.40 -2.51
CA ARG A 92 5.23 -9.30 -3.49
C ARG A 92 4.25 -8.56 -4.42
N GLN A 93 3.41 -7.68 -3.87
CA GLN A 93 2.45 -6.92 -4.68
C GLN A 93 3.13 -5.91 -5.61
N ILE A 94 4.23 -5.29 -5.17
CA ILE A 94 5.07 -4.44 -6.02
C ILE A 94 5.65 -5.27 -7.18
N GLY A 95 6.17 -6.48 -6.91
CA GLY A 95 6.65 -7.39 -7.95
C GLY A 95 5.57 -7.71 -8.99
N LEU A 96 4.36 -8.05 -8.55
CA LEU A 96 3.21 -8.30 -9.43
C LEU A 96 2.81 -7.05 -10.23
N ALA A 97 2.87 -5.86 -9.63
CA ALA A 97 2.58 -4.61 -10.32
C ALA A 97 3.61 -4.29 -11.41
N ILE A 98 4.89 -4.56 -11.16
CA ILE A 98 5.95 -4.44 -12.17
C ILE A 98 5.71 -5.41 -13.33
N GLU A 99 5.31 -6.65 -13.04
CA GLU A 99 5.02 -7.63 -14.09
C GLU A 99 3.83 -7.22 -14.95
N ARG A 100 2.74 -6.75 -14.34
CA ARG A 100 1.53 -6.36 -15.08
C ARG A 100 1.69 -5.10 -15.91
N THR A 101 2.57 -4.19 -15.52
CA THR A 101 2.79 -2.92 -16.23
C THR A 101 3.80 -3.02 -17.38
N LYS A 102 4.45 -4.17 -17.58
CA LYS A 102 5.33 -4.42 -18.73
C LYS A 102 4.58 -4.60 -20.05
N HIS A 103 3.36 -5.13 -19.98
CA HIS A 103 2.47 -5.36 -21.13
C HIS A 103 1.66 -4.09 -21.40
#